data_AF-A0A8X6TQD5-F1
#
_entry.id   AF-A0A8X6TQD5-F1
#
_cell.length_a   1.000
_cell.length_b   1.000
_cell.length_c   1.000
_cell.angle_alpha   90.00
_cell.angle_beta   90.00
_cell.angle_gamma   90.00
#
_symmetry.space_group_name_H-M   'P 1'
#
loop_
_entity.id
_entity.type
_entity.pdbx_description
1 polymer ?
#
loop_
_entity_poly.entity_id
_entity_poly.type
_entity_poly.pdbx_seq_one_letter_code
_entity_poly.pdbx_strand_id
1 'polypeptide(L)'
;VIQKKKIEYLSGNNENNKGKRKALLDILLEQYLETQELSEEDMMEEVNTFFMAGHDTVSITITWALYIIGLYPEVQAKIHEELDRIFAEDMERPVTYKDFNDLVYLNCVLKEANRLYPTVPMVARQVYEDTSI
;
A
#
# COMPACT_ATOMS: atom_id res chain seq x y z
N VAL A 1 -15.81 6.60 9.44
CA VAL A 1 -15.40 5.18 9.26
C VAL A 1 -15.09 4.52 10.60
N ILE A 2 -14.20 5.09 11.41
CA ILE A 2 -13.75 4.52 12.70
C ILE A 2 -14.93 4.29 13.67
N GLN A 3 -15.81 5.28 13.87
CA GLN A 3 -16.99 5.13 14.73
C GLN A 3 -17.92 3.98 14.31
N LYS A 4 -18.17 3.85 13.00
CA LYS A 4 -18.96 2.73 12.46
C LYS A 4 -18.31 1.39 12.78
N LYS A 5 -16.99 1.30 12.60
CA LYS A 5 -16.21 0.08 12.82
C LYS A 5 -16.10 -0.29 14.30
N LYS A 6 -16.03 0.72 15.20
CA LYS A 6 -16.13 0.55 16.66
C LYS A 6 -17.49 -0.05 17.07
N ILE A 7 -18.59 0.43 16.48
CA ILE A 7 -19.94 -0.13 16.72
C ILE A 7 -20.03 -1.58 16.21
N GLU A 8 -19.50 -1.87 15.02
CA GLU A 8 -19.46 -3.23 14.47
C GLU A 8 -18.63 -4.17 15.35
N TYR A 9 -17.51 -3.70 15.89
CA TYR A 9 -16.65 -4.45 16.81
C TYR A 9 -17.39 -4.81 18.11
N LEU A 10 -18.00 -3.81 18.76
CA LEU A 10 -18.70 -3.97 20.03
C LEU A 10 -20.00 -4.78 19.92
N SER A 11 -20.62 -4.83 18.74
CA SER A 11 -21.85 -5.60 18.50
C SER A 11 -21.62 -7.12 18.38
N GLY A 12 -20.40 -7.61 18.62
CA GLY A 12 -20.09 -9.06 18.68
C GLY A 12 -20.02 -9.73 17.31
N ASN A 13 -20.09 -8.96 16.21
CA ASN A 13 -20.00 -9.49 14.84
C ASN A 13 -18.60 -10.04 14.48
N ASN A 14 -17.63 -9.93 15.41
CA ASN A 14 -16.25 -10.31 15.19
C ASN A 14 -15.96 -11.81 15.41
N GLU A 15 -16.91 -12.60 15.95
CA GLU A 15 -16.80 -14.07 16.03
C GLU A 15 -16.66 -14.70 14.62
N ASN A 16 -17.19 -14.05 13.59
CA ASN A 16 -17.07 -14.45 12.18
C ASN A 16 -15.67 -14.18 11.55
N ASN A 17 -14.73 -13.59 12.30
CA ASN A 17 -13.38 -13.25 11.85
C ASN A 17 -12.27 -14.09 12.50
N LYS A 18 -12.58 -15.05 13.38
CA LYS A 18 -11.58 -16.00 13.91
C LYS A 18 -10.96 -16.80 12.75
N GLY A 19 -9.74 -16.43 12.36
CA GLY A 19 -8.98 -17.05 11.25
C GLY A 19 -8.88 -16.22 9.96
N LYS A 20 -9.49 -15.04 9.89
CA LYS A 20 -9.30 -14.09 8.76
C LYS A 20 -8.17 -13.11 9.05
N ARG A 21 -7.46 -12.70 8.00
CA ARG A 21 -6.40 -11.67 8.07
C ARG A 21 -7.05 -10.35 8.50
N LYS A 22 -6.68 -9.83 9.68
CA LYS A 22 -7.21 -8.57 10.22
C LYS A 22 -6.69 -7.39 9.41
N ALA A 23 -7.55 -6.40 9.15
CA ALA A 23 -7.06 -5.13 8.60
C ALA A 23 -6.38 -4.31 9.70
N LEU A 24 -5.53 -3.36 9.31
CA LEU A 24 -4.81 -2.50 10.26
C LEU A 24 -5.73 -1.86 11.30
N LEU A 25 -6.86 -1.30 10.86
CA LEU A 25 -7.83 -0.66 11.77
C LEU A 25 -8.48 -1.66 12.75
N ASP A 26 -8.61 -2.94 12.39
CA ASP A 26 -9.10 -3.96 13.33
C ASP A 26 -8.07 -4.23 14.43
N ILE A 27 -6.78 -4.29 14.06
CA ILE A 27 -5.66 -4.48 14.99
C ILE A 27 -5.57 -3.30 15.97
N LEU A 28 -5.67 -2.07 15.48
CA LEU A 28 -5.62 -0.88 16.32
C LEU A 28 -6.86 -0.77 17.25
N LEU A 29 -8.03 -1.18 16.78
CA LEU A 29 -9.24 -1.23 17.62
C LEU A 29 -9.13 -2.27 18.73
N GLU A 30 -8.55 -3.44 18.45
CA GLU A 30 -8.24 -4.45 19.48
C GLU A 30 -7.28 -3.91 20.54
N GLN A 31 -6.22 -3.23 20.11
CA GLN A 31 -5.25 -2.66 21.05
C GLN A 31 -5.87 -1.59 21.95
N TYR A 32 -6.75 -0.75 21.39
CA TYR A 32 -7.48 0.27 22.14
C TYR A 32 -8.55 -0.33 23.07
N LEU A 33 -9.38 -1.27 22.61
CA LEU A 33 -10.55 -1.77 23.36
C LEU A 33 -10.23 -2.92 24.32
N GLU A 34 -9.30 -3.80 23.97
CA GLU A 34 -9.03 -5.03 24.74
C GLU A 34 -7.78 -4.89 25.59
N THR A 35 -6.66 -4.47 24.98
CA THR A 35 -5.36 -4.41 25.69
C THR A 35 -5.14 -3.10 26.43
N GLN A 36 -5.85 -2.03 26.03
CA GLN A 36 -5.65 -0.65 26.50
C GLN A 36 -4.20 -0.16 26.36
N GLU A 37 -3.45 -0.70 25.41
CA GLU A 37 -2.07 -0.28 25.10
C GLU A 37 -2.03 1.06 24.35
N LEU A 38 -3.12 1.43 23.68
CA LEU A 38 -3.27 2.68 22.95
C LEU A 38 -4.46 3.47 23.50
N SER A 39 -4.32 4.79 23.61
CA SER A 39 -5.47 5.67 23.81
C SER A 39 -6.30 5.80 22.52
N GLU A 40 -7.50 6.38 22.63
CA GLU A 40 -8.31 6.68 21.43
C GLU A 40 -7.60 7.71 20.53
N GLU A 41 -6.85 8.64 21.12
CA GLU A 41 -6.07 9.64 20.39
C GLU A 41 -4.93 8.98 19.62
N ASP A 42 -4.12 8.14 20.28
CA ASP A 42 -3.01 7.42 19.63
C ASP A 42 -3.51 6.57 18.45
N MET A 43 -4.62 5.84 18.63
CA MET A 43 -5.22 5.04 17.55
C MET A 43 -5.65 5.91 16.37
N MET A 44 -6.26 7.07 16.63
CA MET A 44 -6.67 8.01 15.58
C MET A 44 -5.46 8.60 14.85
N GLU A 45 -4.39 8.94 15.58
CA GLU A 45 -3.14 9.46 15.01
C GLU A 45 -2.44 8.42 14.13
N GLU A 46 -2.36 7.18 14.56
CA GLU A 46 -1.78 6.08 13.77
C GLU A 46 -2.58 5.86 12.48
N VAL A 47 -3.91 5.81 12.56
CA VAL A 47 -4.76 5.66 11.37
C VAL A 47 -4.53 6.81 10.37
N ASN A 48 -4.45 8.05 10.86
CA ASN A 48 -4.18 9.21 10.01
C ASN A 48 -2.79 9.14 9.38
N THR A 49 -1.77 8.73 10.15
CA THR A 49 -0.39 8.59 9.67
C THR A 49 -0.30 7.59 8.53
N PHE A 50 -0.84 6.38 8.70
CA PHE A 50 -0.83 5.35 7.64
C PHE A 50 -1.62 5.77 6.40
N PHE A 51 -2.78 6.43 6.59
CA PHE A 51 -3.59 6.90 5.48
C PHE A 51 -2.85 7.95 4.65
N MET A 52 -2.29 8.98 5.31
CA MET A 52 -1.59 10.06 4.62
C MET A 52 -0.31 9.57 3.96
N ALA A 53 0.52 8.81 4.69
CA ALA A 53 1.79 8.32 4.17
C ALA A 53 1.60 7.35 2.99
N GLY A 54 0.55 6.52 3.02
CA GLY A 54 0.26 5.57 1.95
C GLY A 54 -0.47 6.17 0.75
N HIS A 55 -1.36 7.14 0.96
CA HIS A 55 -2.22 7.67 -0.10
C HIS A 55 -1.44 8.48 -1.13
N ASP A 56 -0.76 9.54 -0.69
CA ASP A 56 -0.11 10.47 -1.61
C ASP A 56 1.09 9.82 -2.29
N THR A 57 1.85 9.01 -1.54
CA THR A 57 3.04 8.36 -2.09
C THR A 57 2.72 7.34 -3.17
N VAL A 58 1.68 6.53 -2.97
CA VAL A 58 1.24 5.54 -3.97
C VAL A 58 0.59 6.24 -5.16
N SER A 59 -0.27 7.23 -4.93
CA SER A 59 -0.97 7.96 -6.00
C SER A 59 -0.01 8.67 -6.94
N ILE A 60 1.02 9.35 -6.41
CA ILE A 60 2.04 10.01 -7.22
C ILE A 60 2.88 9.00 -8.00
N THR A 61 3.27 7.88 -7.36
CA THR A 61 4.04 6.82 -8.03
C THR A 61 3.27 6.25 -9.23
N ILE A 62 1.98 5.95 -9.06
CA ILE A 62 1.11 5.45 -10.13
C ILE A 62 0.94 6.50 -11.22
N THR A 63 0.75 7.76 -10.85
CA THR A 63 0.58 8.87 -11.80
C THR A 63 1.79 8.99 -12.73
N TRP A 64 3.01 9.00 -12.17
CA TRP A 64 4.23 9.05 -12.97
C TRP A 64 4.42 7.79 -13.81
N ALA A 65 4.16 6.61 -13.25
CA ALA A 65 4.26 5.36 -13.98
C ALA A 65 3.32 5.33 -15.22
N LEU A 66 2.06 5.72 -15.05
CA LEU A 66 1.11 5.79 -16.15
C LEU A 66 1.52 6.85 -17.18
N TYR A 67 2.01 8.00 -16.72
CA TYR A 67 2.49 9.06 -17.61
C TYR A 67 3.63 8.58 -18.50
N ILE A 68 4.67 7.94 -17.93
CA ILE A 68 5.79 7.43 -18.74
C ILE A 68 5.35 6.26 -19.63
N ILE A 69 4.50 5.35 -19.16
CA ILE A 69 4.00 4.24 -19.98
C ILE A 69 3.27 4.79 -21.23
N GLY A 70 2.49 5.86 -21.07
CA GLY A 70 1.79 6.51 -22.18
C GLY A 70 2.71 7.25 -23.16
N LEU A 71 3.92 7.63 -22.74
CA LEU A 71 4.91 8.29 -23.60
C LEU A 71 5.79 7.31 -24.39
N TYR A 72 5.90 6.05 -23.95
CA TYR A 72 6.79 5.04 -24.52
C TYR A 72 5.99 3.80 -24.98
N PRO A 73 5.46 3.80 -26.22
CA PRO A 73 4.65 2.69 -26.73
C PRO A 73 5.36 1.33 -26.70
N GLU A 74 6.69 1.31 -26.84
CA GLU A 74 7.50 0.10 -26.76
C GLU A 74 7.56 -0.49 -25.33
N VAL A 75 7.48 0.36 -24.31
CA VAL A 75 7.37 -0.07 -22.90
C VAL A 75 5.98 -0.62 -22.65
N GLN A 76 4.95 0.08 -23.14
CA GLN A 76 3.57 -0.38 -23.06
C GLN A 76 3.40 -1.77 -23.73
N ALA A 77 3.94 -1.96 -24.94
CA ALA A 77 3.88 -3.23 -25.65
C ALA A 77 4.51 -4.38 -24.85
N LYS A 78 5.69 -4.15 -24.24
CA LYS A 78 6.35 -5.16 -23.38
C LYS A 78 5.57 -5.49 -22.11
N ILE A 79 4.89 -4.50 -21.52
CA ILE A 79 3.98 -4.76 -20.39
C ILE A 79 2.82 -5.65 -20.86
N HIS A 80 2.21 -5.36 -22.01
CA HIS A 80 1.16 -6.20 -22.57
C HIS A 80 1.64 -7.62 -22.86
N GLU A 81 2.81 -7.80 -23.48
CA GLU A 81 3.40 -9.13 -23.71
C GLU A 81 3.60 -9.91 -22.40
N GLU A 82 4.03 -9.24 -21.32
CA GLU A 82 4.14 -9.85 -19.99
C GLU A 82 2.78 -10.25 -19.42
N LEU A 83 1.77 -9.39 -19.52
CA LEU A 83 0.42 -9.68 -19.04
C LEU A 83 -0.23 -10.81 -19.82
N ASP A 84 -0.11 -10.80 -21.16
CA ASP A 84 -0.63 -11.85 -22.02
C ASP A 84 0.02 -13.20 -21.66
N ARG A 85 1.33 -13.23 -21.39
CA ARG A 85 2.01 -14.46 -20.94
C ARG A 85 1.44 -15.02 -19.62
N ILE A 86 1.03 -14.16 -18.69
CA ILE A 86 0.55 -14.57 -17.35
C ILE A 86 -0.94 -14.93 -17.36
N PHE A 87 -1.74 -14.28 -18.20
CA PHE A 87 -3.21 -14.35 -18.17
C PHE A 87 -3.84 -14.91 -19.45
N ALA A 88 -3.06 -15.32 -20.47
CA ALA A 88 -3.61 -15.81 -21.75
C ALA A 88 -4.60 -16.98 -21.61
N GLU A 89 -4.39 -17.89 -20.66
CA GLU A 89 -5.28 -19.06 -20.47
C GLU A 89 -6.61 -18.69 -19.82
N ASP A 90 -6.64 -17.62 -19.02
CA ASP A 90 -7.83 -17.15 -18.32
C ASP A 90 -7.69 -15.65 -18.03
N MET A 91 -8.24 -14.81 -18.91
CA MET A 91 -8.19 -13.35 -18.78
C MET A 91 -9.21 -12.80 -17.78
N GLU A 92 -10.21 -13.60 -17.39
CA GLU A 92 -11.30 -13.18 -16.51
C GLU A 92 -11.03 -13.54 -15.04
N ARG A 93 -10.04 -14.41 -14.77
CA ARG A 93 -9.67 -14.72 -13.38
C ARG A 93 -9.15 -13.48 -12.65
N PRO A 94 -9.45 -13.35 -11.35
CA PRO A 94 -8.83 -12.33 -10.52
C PRO A 94 -7.31 -12.49 -10.43
N VAL A 95 -6.61 -11.36 -10.32
CA VAL A 95 -5.18 -11.32 -9.97
C VAL A 95 -4.98 -11.84 -8.55
N THR A 96 -4.00 -12.72 -8.37
CA THR A 96 -3.65 -13.34 -7.11
C THR A 96 -2.24 -12.93 -6.68
N TYR A 97 -1.90 -13.11 -5.40
CA TYR A 97 -0.55 -12.84 -4.89
C TYR A 97 0.56 -13.63 -5.60
N LYS A 98 0.25 -14.79 -6.19
CA LYS A 98 1.24 -15.60 -6.90
C LYS A 98 1.69 -14.95 -8.20
N ASP A 99 0.78 -14.25 -8.89
CA ASP A 99 1.04 -13.58 -10.17
C ASP A 99 2.09 -12.47 -10.04
N PHE A 100 2.24 -11.88 -8.84
CA PHE A 100 3.21 -10.81 -8.60
C PHE A 100 4.67 -11.25 -8.80
N ASN A 101 4.96 -12.54 -8.68
CA ASN A 101 6.31 -13.07 -8.94
C ASN A 101 6.65 -13.01 -10.44
N ASP A 102 5.63 -13.04 -11.31
CA ASP A 102 5.79 -13.11 -12.76
C ASP A 102 5.68 -11.74 -13.44
N LEU A 103 5.15 -10.72 -12.72
CA LEU A 103 5.06 -9.31 -13.15
C LEU A 103 6.41 -8.56 -13.05
N VAL A 104 7.47 -9.17 -13.57
CA VAL A 104 8.84 -8.70 -13.42
C VAL A 104 9.06 -7.37 -14.14
N TYR A 105 8.62 -7.27 -15.40
CA TYR A 105 8.83 -6.09 -16.23
C TYR A 105 7.99 -4.91 -15.75
N LEU A 106 6.71 -5.13 -15.41
CA LEU A 106 5.86 -4.09 -14.82
C LEU A 106 6.47 -3.55 -13.51
N ASN A 107 7.00 -4.43 -12.65
CA ASN A 107 7.69 -4.00 -11.43
C ASN A 107 8.95 -3.17 -11.73
N CYS A 108 9.72 -3.53 -12.76
CA CYS A 108 10.84 -2.71 -13.23
C CYS A 108 10.38 -1.33 -13.71
N VAL A 109 9.28 -1.24 -14.44
CA VAL A 109 8.72 0.05 -14.90
C VAL A 109 8.29 0.92 -13.72
N LEU A 110 7.63 0.37 -12.70
CA LEU A 110 7.28 1.11 -11.48
C LEU A 110 8.53 1.61 -10.74
N LYS A 111 9.56 0.78 -10.63
CA LYS A 111 10.84 1.18 -10.01
C LYS A 111 11.54 2.26 -10.81
N GLU A 112 11.52 2.18 -12.14
CA GLU A 112 12.14 3.17 -13.02
C GLU A 112 11.37 4.50 -12.98
N ALA A 113 10.04 4.47 -12.92
CA ALA A 113 9.22 5.65 -12.70
C ALA A 113 9.64 6.38 -11.42
N ASN A 114 9.78 5.64 -10.30
CA ASN A 114 10.19 6.21 -9.03
C ASN A 114 11.69 6.59 -8.99
N ARG A 115 12.55 5.98 -9.83
CA ARG A 115 13.95 6.39 -9.99
C ARG A 115 14.06 7.75 -10.69
N LEU A 116 13.24 7.98 -11.72
CA LEU A 116 13.20 9.23 -12.48
C LEU A 116 12.43 10.34 -11.76
N TYR A 117 11.30 9.98 -11.16
CA TYR A 117 10.36 10.86 -10.48
C TYR A 117 10.13 10.34 -9.05
N PRO A 118 11.10 10.55 -8.15
CA PRO A 118 11.01 10.03 -6.78
C PRO A 118 9.88 10.71 -6.03
N THR A 119 8.93 9.91 -5.54
CA THR A 119 7.77 10.42 -4.82
C THR A 119 8.16 11.08 -3.48
N VAL A 120 9.26 10.62 -2.87
CA VAL A 120 9.87 11.24 -1.68
C VAL A 120 11.30 11.66 -2.05
N PRO A 121 11.52 12.89 -2.55
CA PRO A 121 12.80 13.30 -3.13
C PRO A 121 13.89 13.61 -2.10
N MET A 122 13.52 13.80 -0.83
CA MET A 122 14.46 14.16 0.23
C MET A 122 14.08 13.46 1.53
N VAL A 123 15.09 12.95 2.23
CA VAL A 123 14.95 12.44 3.59
C VAL A 123 15.93 13.20 4.47
N ALA A 124 15.41 13.99 5.40
CA ALA A 124 16.22 14.82 6.30
C ALA A 124 16.55 14.10 7.62
N ARG A 125 17.60 14.58 8.28
CA ARG A 125 17.99 14.20 9.65
C ARG A 125 18.33 15.47 10.42
N GLN A 126 17.97 15.49 11.69
CA GLN A 126 18.43 16.52 12.63
C GLN A 126 19.56 15.93 13.47
N VAL A 127 20.68 16.65 13.54
CA VAL A 127 21.86 16.26 14.31
C VAL A 127 21.76 16.88 15.70
N TYR A 128 21.99 16.09 16.74
CA TYR A 128 21.91 16.52 18.15
C TYR A 128 23.28 16.69 18.82
N GLU A 129 24.35 16.24 18.17
CA GLU A 129 25.73 16.31 18.65
C GLU A 129 26.72 16.42 17.48
N ASP A 130 27.88 17.03 17.72
CA ASP A 130 28.89 17.22 16.67
C ASP A 130 29.30 15.88 16.04
N THR A 131 29.19 15.79 14.71
CA THR A 131 29.43 14.57 13.94
C THR A 131 30.37 14.85 12.76
N SER A 132 31.16 13.85 12.39
CA SER A 132 31.99 13.85 11.17
C SER A 132 31.47 12.80 10.18
N ILE A 133 31.61 13.06 8.88
CA ILE A 133 31.18 12.19 7.77
C ILE A 133 32.31 11.25 7.37
#